data_AF-A0A6P1ZSB4-F1
#
_entry.id   AF-A0A6P1ZSB4-F1
#
_cell.length_a   1.000
_cell.length_b   1.000
_cell.length_c   1.000
_cell.angle_alpha   90.00
_cell.angle_beta   90.00
_cell.angle_gamma   90.00
#
_symmetry.space_group_name_H-M   'P 1'
#
loop_
_entity.id
_entity.type
_entity.pdbx_description
1 polymer ?
#
loop_
_entity_poly.entity_id
_entity_poly.type
_entity_poly.pdbx_seq_one_letter_code
_entity_poly.pdbx_strand_id
1 'polypeptide(L)' 'MLEKLANLQHEIWSHWMTYLFEVSTLNEDGSVTIPADKVERWKRQMKTHYSELPINEKKSDLAQAQKVIDVIDGLA' A
#
# COMPACT_ATOMS: atom_id res chain seq x y z
N MET A 1 6.02 -20.08 -9.53
CA MET A 1 6.56 -18.94 -8.77
C MET A 1 5.96 -17.62 -9.25
N LEU A 2 6.10 -17.27 -10.53
CA LEU A 2 5.56 -16.03 -11.09
C LEU A 2 4.07 -15.79 -10.78
N GLU A 3 3.19 -16.75 -11.06
CA GLU A 3 1.74 -16.64 -10.75
C GLU A 3 1.45 -16.45 -9.26
N LYS A 4 2.21 -17.11 -8.37
CA LYS A 4 2.05 -16.94 -6.91
C LYS A 4 2.40 -15.52 -6.48
N LEU A 5 3.50 -15.00 -7.01
CA LEU A 5 3.93 -13.62 -6.74
C LEU A 5 2.98 -12.60 -7.36
N ALA A 6 2.45 -12.86 -8.57
CA ALA A 6 1.45 -12.01 -9.20
C ALA A 6 0.16 -11.95 -8.38
N ASN A 7 -0.32 -13.10 -7.88
CA ASN A 7 -1.47 -13.17 -6.98
C ASN A 7 -1.22 -12.34 -5.71
N LEU A 8 -0.07 -12.54 -5.05
CA LEU A 8 0.29 -11.74 -3.86
C LEU A 8 0.34 -10.24 -4.17
N GLN A 9 0.91 -9.83 -5.31
CA GLN A 9 0.96 -8.41 -5.67
C GLN A 9 -0.44 -7.82 -5.91
N HIS A 10 -1.35 -8.61 -6.48
CA HIS A 10 -2.74 -8.19 -6.62
C HIS A 10 -3.45 -8.04 -5.27
N GLU A 11 -3.17 -8.93 -4.31
CA GLU A 11 -3.68 -8.82 -2.94
C GLU A 11 -3.13 -7.57 -2.22
N ILE A 12 -1.83 -7.29 -2.36
CA ILE A 12 -1.19 -6.09 -1.80
C ILE A 12 -1.81 -4.82 -2.40
N TRP A 13 -1.98 -4.77 -3.71
CA TRP A 13 -2.64 -3.64 -4.39
C TRP A 13 -4.08 -3.47 -3.90
N SER A 14 -4.86 -4.56 -3.87
CA SER A 14 -6.25 -4.54 -3.43
C SER A 14 -6.38 -4.04 -2.00
N HIS A 15 -5.48 -4.46 -1.10
CA HIS A 15 -5.44 -3.97 0.28
C HIS A 15 -5.29 -2.45 0.36
N TRP A 16 -4.36 -1.86 -0.41
CA TRP A 16 -4.16 -0.40 -0.41
C TRP A 16 -5.29 0.36 -1.10
N MET A 17 -5.90 -0.21 -2.13
CA MET A 17 -7.09 0.38 -2.76
C MET A 17 -8.27 0.41 -1.79
N THR A 18 -8.52 -0.69 -1.07
CA THR A 18 -9.56 -0.74 -0.03
C THR A 18 -9.32 0.33 1.02
N TYR A 19 -8.09 0.47 1.53
CA TYR A 19 -7.76 1.51 2.51
C TYR A 19 -7.97 2.93 1.95
N LEU A 20 -7.57 3.19 0.70
CA LEU A 20 -7.78 4.49 0.06
C LEU A 20 -9.26 4.84 -0.01
N PHE A 21 -10.10 3.91 -0.46
CA PHE A 21 -11.54 4.15 -0.56
C PHE A 21 -12.22 4.23 0.81
N GLU A 22 -11.79 3.45 1.80
CA GLU A 22 -12.30 3.48 3.17
C GLU A 22 -12.06 4.84 3.85
N VAL A 23 -10.89 5.45 3.63
CA VAL A 23 -10.58 6.77 4.20
C VAL A 23 -11.07 7.95 3.36
N SER A 24 -11.60 7.68 2.16
CA SER A 24 -12.12 8.72 1.27
C SER A 24 -13.63 8.91 1.46
N THR A 25 -14.13 10.10 1.11
CA THR A 25 -15.57 10.37 1.10
C THR A 25 -16.13 10.06 -0.30
N LEU A 26 -17.13 9.18 -0.39
CA LEU A 26 -17.87 8.94 -1.63
C LEU A 26 -18.79 10.13 -1.92
N ASN A 27 -18.65 10.71 -3.11
CA ASN A 27 -19.44 11.83 -3.59
C ASN A 27 -20.69 11.35 -4.35
N GLU A 28 -21.67 12.24 -4.57
CA GLU A 28 -22.94 11.91 -5.24
C GLU A 28 -22.77 11.41 -6.69
N ASP A 29 -21.72 11.86 -7.37
CA ASP A 29 -21.40 11.46 -8.75
C ASP A 29 -20.62 10.14 -8.85
N GLY A 30 -20.39 9.47 -7.71
CA GLY A 30 -19.61 8.22 -7.62
C GLY A 30 -18.10 8.42 -7.59
N SER A 31 -17.61 9.66 -7.66
CA SER A 31 -16.20 9.97 -7.38
C SER A 31 -15.89 9.90 -5.89
N VAL A 32 -14.62 9.91 -5.51
CA VAL A 32 -14.21 9.98 -4.10
C VAL A 32 -13.31 11.19 -3.83
N THR A 33 -13.52 11.81 -2.69
CA THR A 33 -12.68 12.88 -2.16
C THR A 33 -11.71 12.31 -1.13
N ILE A 34 -10.41 12.34 -1.44
CA ILE A 34 -9.35 11.92 -0.51
C ILE A 34 -9.08 13.06 0.48
N PRO A 35 -9.00 12.79 1.80
CA PRO A 35 -8.64 13.81 2.79
C PRO A 35 -7.29 14.47 2.50
N ALA A 36 -7.21 15.79 2.65
CA ALA A 36 -6.03 16.56 2.29
C ALA A 36 -4.76 16.10 3.04
N ASP A 37 -4.86 15.73 4.32
CA ASP A 37 -3.74 15.22 5.11
C ASP A 37 -3.18 13.91 4.54
N LYS A 38 -4.05 13.04 4.02
CA LYS A 38 -3.65 11.80 3.35
C LYS A 38 -2.96 12.09 2.02
N VAL A 39 -3.53 12.99 1.22
CA VAL A 39 -2.93 13.41 -0.06
C VAL A 39 -1.52 13.97 0.17
N GLU A 40 -1.35 14.88 1.12
CA GLU A 40 -0.05 15.48 1.44
C GLU A 40 0.95 14.44 1.93
N ARG A 41 0.52 13.58 2.88
CA ARG A 41 1.38 12.52 3.41
C ARG A 41 1.82 11.55 2.32
N TRP A 42 0.89 11.00 1.54
CA TRP A 42 1.20 9.98 0.52
C TRP A 42 2.03 10.56 -0.63
N LYS A 43 1.77 11.80 -1.06
CA LYS A 43 2.60 12.49 -2.06
C LYS A 43 4.02 12.72 -1.56
N ARG A 44 4.20 13.09 -0.29
CA ARG A 44 5.53 13.22 0.32
C ARG A 44 6.23 11.86 0.38
N GLN A 45 5.55 10.82 0.87
CA GLN A 45 6.12 9.47 0.97
C GLN A 45 6.58 8.95 -0.38
N MET A 46 5.75 9.06 -1.42
CA MET A 46 6.08 8.65 -2.79
C MET A 46 7.33 9.34 -3.36
N LYS A 47 7.65 10.55 -2.90
CA LYS A 47 8.82 11.34 -3.32
C LYS A 47 10.04 11.16 -2.40
N THR A 48 9.90 10.44 -1.28
CA THR A 48 10.97 10.24 -0.29
C THR A 48 11.65 8.91 -0.58
N HIS A 49 12.97 8.87 -0.66
CA HIS A 49 13.69 7.60 -0.80
C HIS A 49 13.42 6.71 0.42
N TYR A 50 13.31 5.39 0.22
CA TYR A 50 13.03 4.46 1.32
C TYR A 50 14.00 4.65 2.50
N SER A 51 15.30 4.82 2.25
CA SER A 51 16.30 5.05 3.30
C SER A 51 15.98 6.24 4.21
N GLU A 52 15.32 7.26 3.67
CA GLU A 52 14.97 8.53 4.32
C GLU A 52 13.57 8.51 4.95
N LEU A 53 12.77 7.46 4.73
CA LEU A 53 11.47 7.35 5.38
C LEU A 53 11.62 7.21 6.90
N PRO A 54 10.78 7.91 7.69
CA PRO A 54 10.64 7.66 9.12
C PRO A 54 10.35 6.18 9.42
N ILE A 55 10.85 5.68 10.55
CA ILE A 55 10.76 4.25 10.89
C ILE A 55 9.31 3.76 10.95
N ASN A 56 8.38 4.60 11.40
CA ASN A 56 6.96 4.28 11.48
C ASN A 56 6.32 4.14 10.08
N GLU A 57 6.87 4.80 9.07
CA GLU A 57 6.38 4.71 7.70
C GLU A 57 6.99 3.55 6.94
N LYS A 58 8.24 3.17 7.25
CA LYS A 58 8.86 1.95 6.71
C LYS A 58 8.13 0.67 7.11
N LYS A 59 7.40 0.68 8.23
CA LYS A 59 6.71 -0.51 8.76
C LYS A 59 5.75 -1.14 7.75
N SER A 60 4.99 -0.34 7.00
CA SER A 60 4.07 -0.88 6.00
C SER A 60 4.83 -1.56 4.86
N ASP A 61 5.91 -0.96 4.38
CA ASP A 61 6.72 -1.49 3.28
C ASP A 61 7.39 -2.80 3.69
N LEU A 62 7.97 -2.83 4.90
CA LEU A 62 8.58 -4.03 5.48
C LEU A 62 7.56 -5.15 5.65
N ALA A 63 6.34 -4.84 6.10
CA ALA A 63 5.29 -5.84 6.23
C ALA A 63 4.87 -6.44 4.88
N GLN A 64 4.78 -5.64 3.81
CA GLN A 64 4.49 -6.19 2.48
C GLN A 64 5.68 -6.97 1.91
N ALA A 65 6.92 -6.50 2.14
CA ALA A 65 8.13 -7.21 1.72
C ALA A 65 8.25 -8.59 2.39
N GLN A 66 7.87 -8.69 3.68
CA GLN A 66 7.89 -9.97 4.38
C GLN A 66 6.96 -11.00 3.73
N LYS A 67 5.76 -10.60 3.29
CA LYS A 67 4.85 -11.52 2.57
C LYS A 67 5.48 -12.07 1.29
N VAL A 68 6.27 -11.26 0.58
CA VAL A 68 6.98 -11.70 -0.62
C VAL A 68 8.04 -12.74 -0.27
N ILE A 69 8.79 -12.51 0.81
CA ILE A 69 9.77 -13.46 1.34
C ILE A 69 9.06 -14.77 1.72
N ASP A 70 7.93 -14.70 2.41
CA ASP A 70 7.17 -15.88 2.84
C ASP A 70 6.72 -16.74 1.63
N VAL A 71 6.29 -16.13 0.53
CA VAL A 71 5.95 -16.86 -0.71
C VAL A 71 7.19 -17.51 -1.36
N ILE A 72 8.34 -16.84 -1.33
CA ILE A 72 9.60 -17.35 -1.88
C ILE A 72 10.11 -18.53 -1.05
N ASP A 73 10.03 -18.43 0.28
CA ASP A 73 10.47 -19.45 1.23
C ASP A 73 9.46 -20.60 1.37
N GLY A 74 8.28 -20.49 0.74
CA GLY A 74 7.23 -21.52 0.77
C GLY A 74 6.47 -21.58 2.10
N LEU A 75 6.48 -20.49 2.86
CA LEU A 75 5.75 -20.31 4.12
C LEU A 75 4.31 -19.80 3.91
N ALA A 76 3.96 -19.45 2.67
CA ALA A 76 2.66 -18.95 2.24
C ALA A 76 2.00 -19.83 1.16
#